data_AF-A0A858BW15-F1
#
_entry.id   AF-A0A858BW15-F1
#
_cell.length_a   1.000
_cell.length_b   1.000
_cell.length_c   1.000
_cell.angle_alpha   90.00
_cell.angle_beta   90.00
_cell.angle_gamma   90.00
#
_symmetry.space_group_name_H-M   'P 1'
#
loop_
_entity.id
_entity.type
_entity.pdbx_description
1 polymer ?
#
loop_
_entity_poly.entity_id
_entity_poly.type
_entity_poly.pdbx_seq_one_letter_code
_entity_poly.pdbx_strand_id
1 'polypeptide(L)'
;MDSNTKLMSIVFNLEDPLLTIEYPSDILLFKTFTTLQTNAPIWTPGTNKSIFLTALQVSSSSSLVVQLNRGNNATFMSITLNSTLATYGLSFPSPIEFNPGEIISLTTSAAGTVNITLLGYEL
;
A
#
# COMPACT_ATOMS: atom_id res chain seq x y z
N MET A 1 17.80 -8.60 24.31
CA MET A 1 16.43 -8.07 24.08
C MET A 1 16.26 -8.02 22.58
N ASP A 2 16.23 -9.20 21.95
CA ASP A 2 16.59 -9.37 20.55
C ASP A 2 15.68 -10.45 19.98
N SER A 3 14.68 -10.08 19.19
CA SER A 3 14.01 -10.98 18.21
C SER A 3 12.87 -10.31 17.43
N ASN A 4 12.32 -9.17 17.89
CA ASN A 4 11.13 -8.61 17.24
C ASN A 4 11.41 -7.67 16.06
N THR A 5 12.65 -7.19 15.89
CA THR A 5 13.00 -6.26 14.81
C THR A 5 13.23 -6.97 13.45
N LYS A 6 13.36 -8.30 13.44
CA LYS A 6 13.65 -9.09 12.23
C LYS A 6 12.41 -9.45 11.38
N LEU A 7 11.20 -9.31 11.92
CA LEU A 7 9.98 -9.71 11.18
C LEU A 7 9.59 -8.74 10.05
N MET A 8 10.18 -7.55 10.01
CA MET A 8 9.99 -6.58 8.92
C MET A 8 11.05 -6.67 7.81
N SER A 9 12.09 -7.51 7.99
CA SER A 9 13.19 -7.66 7.02
C SER A 9 12.86 -8.62 5.87
N ILE A 10 11.76 -9.36 5.93
CA ILE A 10 11.41 -10.37 4.91
C ILE A 10 10.57 -9.78 3.77
N VAL A 11 10.20 -8.49 3.83
CA VAL A 11 9.25 -7.91 2.86
C VAL A 11 9.94 -7.27 1.65
N PHE A 12 11.20 -6.82 1.75
CA PHE A 12 11.97 -6.31 0.60
C PHE A 12 13.48 -6.54 0.84
N ASN A 13 13.98 -7.76 0.62
CA ASN A 13 15.43 -7.94 0.48
C ASN A 13 15.85 -7.38 -0.88
N LEU A 14 16.53 -6.23 -0.86
CA LEU A 14 17.16 -5.60 -2.03
C LEU A 14 18.24 -6.48 -2.68
N GLU A 15 18.71 -7.53 -1.98
CA GLU A 15 19.76 -8.41 -2.47
C GLU A 15 19.26 -9.54 -3.39
N ASP A 16 17.95 -9.85 -3.37
CA ASP A 16 17.35 -10.80 -4.32
C ASP A 16 15.82 -10.65 -4.31
N PRO A 17 15.24 -9.67 -5.03
CA PRO A 17 13.79 -9.52 -5.05
C PRO A 17 13.19 -10.69 -5.82
N LEU A 18 12.40 -11.54 -5.13
CA LEU A 18 11.50 -12.54 -5.74
C LEU A 18 10.39 -11.93 -6.62
N LEU A 19 10.49 -10.65 -6.96
CA LEU A 19 9.63 -9.91 -7.85
C LEU A 19 10.49 -9.40 -9.00
N THR A 20 10.25 -9.92 -10.21
CA THR A 20 10.72 -9.28 -11.43
C THR A 20 10.04 -7.91 -11.51
N ILE A 21 10.77 -6.85 -11.16
CA ILE A 21 10.25 -5.48 -11.27
C ILE A 21 10.32 -5.12 -12.76
N GLU A 22 9.23 -5.34 -13.49
CA GLU A 22 9.17 -5.10 -14.94
C GLU A 22 9.13 -3.59 -15.30
N TYR A 23 8.82 -2.73 -14.32
CA TYR A 23 8.69 -1.28 -14.49
C TYR A 23 9.56 -0.51 -13.48
N PRO A 24 10.15 0.64 -13.83
CA PRO A 24 10.99 1.42 -12.90
C PRO A 24 10.15 1.84 -11.69
N SER A 25 10.23 1.12 -10.58
CA SER A 25 9.49 1.42 -9.35
C SER A 25 10.45 2.06 -8.36
N ASP A 26 10.67 3.36 -8.52
CA ASP A 26 11.65 4.13 -7.74
C ASP A 26 11.08 4.68 -6.42
N ILE A 27 9.75 4.64 -6.26
CA ILE A 27 9.05 5.10 -5.06
C ILE A 27 8.54 3.90 -4.25
N LEU A 28 8.97 3.86 -2.99
CA LEU A 28 8.51 2.93 -1.95
C LEU A 28 7.91 3.74 -0.79
N LEU A 29 6.61 3.58 -0.55
CA LEU A 29 5.92 4.28 0.54
C LEU A 29 5.45 3.29 1.61
N PHE A 30 5.86 3.53 2.85
CA PHE A 30 5.42 2.77 4.02
C PHE A 30 4.57 3.65 4.94
N LYS A 31 3.39 3.18 5.34
CA LYS A 31 2.49 3.84 6.28
C LYS A 31 1.95 2.84 7.30
N THR A 32 1.78 3.32 8.53
CA THR A 32 1.15 2.57 9.63
C THR A 32 0.01 3.39 10.23
N PHE A 33 -1.10 2.72 10.50
CA PHE A 33 -2.28 3.30 11.15
C PHE A 33 -2.66 2.43 12.33
N THR A 34 -3.10 3.03 13.43
CA THR A 34 -3.61 2.31 14.61
C THR A 34 -5.06 2.69 14.95
N THR A 35 -5.54 3.77 14.36
CA THR A 35 -6.91 4.28 14.52
C THR A 35 -7.70 4.08 13.22
N LEU A 36 -9.02 4.17 13.34
CA LEU A 36 -9.92 4.19 12.18
C LEU A 36 -9.51 5.32 11.22
N GLN A 37 -9.27 4.97 9.95
CA GLN A 37 -8.96 5.92 8.88
C GLN A 37 -10.19 6.13 7.99
N THR A 38 -10.40 7.40 7.61
CA THR A 38 -11.42 7.81 6.63
C THR A 38 -10.76 8.69 5.58
N ASN A 39 -10.62 8.16 4.35
CA ASN A 39 -9.97 8.84 3.22
C ASN A 39 -8.61 9.47 3.56
N ALA A 40 -7.81 8.80 4.39
CA ALA A 40 -6.50 9.30 4.78
C ALA A 40 -5.54 9.23 3.56
N PRO A 41 -4.91 10.35 3.14
CA PRO A 41 -4.01 10.33 2.00
C PRO A 41 -2.76 9.53 2.31
N ILE A 42 -2.42 8.58 1.44
CA ILE A 42 -1.25 7.70 1.60
C ILE A 42 -0.21 7.89 0.51
N TRP A 43 -0.60 8.41 -0.65
CA TRP A 43 0.30 8.86 -1.71
C TRP A 43 -0.28 10.07 -2.41
N THR A 44 0.42 11.20 -2.33
CA THR A 44 0.15 12.41 -3.11
C THR A 44 1.26 12.59 -4.15
N PRO A 45 0.93 12.66 -5.45
CA PRO A 45 1.95 12.82 -6.48
C PRO A 45 2.59 14.20 -6.44
N GLY A 46 3.78 14.32 -7.04
CA GLY A 46 4.36 15.61 -7.38
C GLY A 46 3.45 16.46 -8.26
N THR A 47 3.71 17.76 -8.33
CA THR A 47 2.92 18.70 -9.14
C THR A 47 2.86 18.26 -10.60
N ASN A 48 1.65 18.15 -11.14
CA ASN A 48 1.35 17.70 -12.51
C ASN A 48 1.81 16.27 -12.85
N LYS A 49 2.17 15.46 -11.86
CA LYS A 49 2.53 14.06 -12.08
C LYS A 49 1.35 13.12 -11.87
N SER A 50 1.40 11.98 -12.55
CA SER A 50 0.55 10.82 -12.38
C SER A 50 1.24 9.76 -11.53
N ILE A 51 0.48 9.03 -10.71
CA ILE A 51 0.99 7.85 -10.01
C ILE A 51 0.85 6.63 -10.92
N PHE A 52 1.87 5.77 -10.94
CA PHE A 52 1.84 4.46 -11.54
C PHE A 52 2.11 3.41 -10.46
N LEU A 53 1.06 2.80 -9.92
CA LEU A 53 1.16 1.82 -8.84
C LEU A 53 1.48 0.43 -9.41
N THR A 54 2.61 -0.15 -9.00
CA THR A 54 3.12 -1.42 -9.54
C THR A 54 2.97 -2.57 -8.56
N ALA A 55 2.99 -2.31 -7.26
CA ALA A 55 2.67 -3.31 -6.24
C ALA A 55 2.15 -2.67 -4.96
N LEU A 56 1.49 -3.48 -4.15
CA LEU A 56 1.08 -3.12 -2.80
C LEU A 56 1.17 -4.31 -1.86
N GLN A 57 1.34 -4.02 -0.59
CA GLN A 57 1.18 -4.97 0.49
C GLN A 57 0.45 -4.32 1.66
N VAL A 58 -0.48 -5.04 2.26
CA VAL A 58 -1.22 -4.63 3.45
C VAL A 58 -1.15 -5.74 4.48
N SER A 59 -0.88 -5.39 5.73
CA SER A 59 -1.02 -6.30 6.86
C SER A 59 -1.83 -5.66 7.98
N SER A 60 -2.50 -6.48 8.78
CA SER A 60 -3.27 -6.02 9.93
C SER A 60 -3.18 -6.96 11.11
N SER A 61 -3.13 -6.41 12.32
CA SER A 61 -3.22 -7.18 13.57
C SER A 61 -4.62 -7.71 13.86
N SER A 62 -5.66 -7.13 13.24
CA SER A 62 -7.07 -7.48 13.44
C SER A 62 -7.80 -7.70 12.11
N SER A 63 -8.92 -8.42 12.16
CA SER A 63 -9.80 -8.61 10.99
C SER A 63 -10.45 -7.27 10.62
N LEU A 64 -10.25 -6.80 9.39
CA LEU A 64 -10.82 -5.55 8.88
C LEU A 64 -10.81 -5.50 7.35
N VAL A 65 -11.49 -4.50 6.80
CA VAL A 65 -11.45 -4.15 5.38
C VAL A 65 -10.63 -2.88 5.21
N VAL A 66 -9.69 -2.91 4.26
CA VAL A 66 -8.95 -1.74 3.78
C VAL A 66 -9.45 -1.40 2.38
N GLN A 67 -9.95 -0.18 2.21
CA GLN A 67 -10.35 0.37 0.93
C GLN A 67 -9.31 1.39 0.46
N LEU A 68 -8.84 1.24 -0.78
CA LEU A 68 -8.02 2.22 -1.45
C LEU A 68 -8.90 3.02 -2.41
N ASN A 69 -8.82 4.33 -2.26
CA ASN A 69 -9.63 5.29 -2.97
C ASN A 69 -8.74 6.19 -3.83
N ARG A 70 -9.31 6.70 -4.92
CA ARG A 70 -8.66 7.61 -5.86
C ARG A 70 -9.56 8.79 -6.20
N GLY A 71 -8.95 9.92 -6.55
CA GLY A 71 -9.67 11.13 -6.97
C GLY A 71 -10.73 11.57 -5.95
N ASN A 72 -11.99 11.67 -6.39
CA ASN A 72 -13.15 12.05 -5.55
C ASN A 72 -13.62 10.92 -4.61
N ASN A 73 -12.70 10.29 -3.89
CA ASN A 73 -12.96 9.17 -2.97
C ASN A 73 -13.60 7.94 -3.65
N ALA A 74 -13.34 7.72 -4.94
CA ALA A 74 -13.82 6.53 -5.64
C ALA A 74 -12.98 5.32 -5.25
N THR A 75 -13.60 4.28 -4.69
CA THR A 75 -12.91 3.04 -4.36
C THR A 75 -12.50 2.31 -5.63
N PHE A 76 -11.20 2.07 -5.79
CA PHE A 76 -10.67 1.25 -6.90
C PHE A 76 -10.19 -0.12 -6.43
N MET A 77 -9.95 -0.29 -5.12
CA MET A 77 -9.56 -1.57 -4.54
C MET A 77 -10.10 -1.72 -3.12
N SER A 78 -10.53 -2.94 -2.78
CA SER A 78 -10.99 -3.31 -1.43
C SER A 78 -10.34 -4.64 -1.03
N ILE A 79 -9.65 -4.63 0.09
CA ILE A 79 -8.89 -5.77 0.62
C ILE A 79 -9.52 -6.19 1.94
N THR A 80 -10.06 -7.41 1.99
CA THR A 80 -10.63 -7.98 3.21
C THR A 80 -9.60 -8.86 3.90
N LEU A 81 -9.15 -8.44 5.07
CA LEU A 81 -8.28 -9.20 5.96
C LEU A 81 -9.18 -9.90 6.98
N ASN A 82 -9.43 -11.20 6.80
CA ASN A 82 -10.43 -11.96 7.56
C ASN A 82 -9.90 -12.66 8.82
N SER A 83 -8.61 -12.54 9.11
CA SER A 83 -7.96 -13.13 10.27
C SER A 83 -7.07 -12.11 11.00
N THR A 84 -6.75 -12.39 12.26
CA THR A 84 -5.73 -11.65 12.99
C THR A 84 -4.35 -11.92 12.41
N LEU A 85 -3.50 -10.90 12.32
CA LEU A 85 -2.15 -11.00 11.73
C LEU A 85 -2.17 -11.39 10.24
N ALA A 86 -3.22 -11.01 9.53
CA ALA A 86 -3.34 -11.25 8.09
C ALA A 86 -2.40 -10.33 7.30
N THR A 87 -1.87 -10.86 6.20
CA THR A 87 -1.10 -10.10 5.20
C THR A 87 -1.64 -10.42 3.82
N TYR A 88 -1.77 -9.40 2.99
CA TYR A 88 -2.15 -9.49 1.59
C TYR A 88 -1.15 -8.68 0.75
N GLY A 89 -0.62 -9.26 -0.31
CA GLY A 89 0.29 -8.60 -1.23
C GLY A 89 -0.11 -8.88 -2.67
N LEU A 90 0.06 -7.89 -3.53
CA LEU A 90 -0.23 -7.98 -4.95
C LEU A 90 0.78 -7.15 -5.75
N SER A 91 1.34 -7.75 -6.79
CA SER A 91 2.06 -7.06 -7.86
C SER A 91 1.20 -7.04 -9.12
N PHE A 92 1.19 -5.92 -9.84
CA PHE A 92 0.41 -5.78 -11.05
C PHE A 92 1.28 -6.10 -12.29
N PRO A 93 0.81 -6.94 -13.22
CA PRO A 93 1.49 -7.16 -14.50
C PRO A 93 1.59 -5.90 -15.37
N SER A 94 0.74 -4.91 -15.12
CA SER A 94 0.79 -3.59 -15.74
C SER A 94 0.41 -2.54 -14.69
N PRO A 95 1.11 -1.40 -14.59
CA PRO A 95 0.87 -0.43 -13.52
C PRO A 95 -0.56 0.10 -13.53
N ILE A 96 -1.16 0.28 -12.34
CA ILE A 96 -2.41 1.03 -12.23
C ILE A 96 -2.06 2.51 -12.40
N GLU A 97 -2.52 3.10 -13.50
CA GLU A 97 -2.34 4.51 -13.80
C GLU A 97 -3.40 5.38 -13.12
N PHE A 98 -2.93 6.47 -12.52
CA PHE A 98 -3.73 7.52 -11.90
C PHE A 98 -3.70 8.78 -12.75
N ASN A 99 -4.77 9.56 -12.75
CA ASN A 99 -4.78 10.85 -13.45
C ASN A 99 -3.80 11.83 -12.79
N PRO A 100 -3.30 12.84 -13.51
CA PRO A 100 -2.42 13.84 -12.93
C PRO A 100 -3.04 14.50 -11.69
N GLY A 101 -2.27 14.52 -10.59
CA GLY A 101 -2.72 15.09 -9.31
C GLY A 101 -3.68 14.21 -8.51
N GLU A 102 -4.06 13.00 -8.97
CA GLU A 102 -4.87 12.09 -8.17
C GLU A 102 -4.09 11.54 -6.98
N ILE A 103 -4.73 11.57 -5.82
CA ILE A 103 -4.19 11.06 -4.55
C ILE A 103 -4.71 9.64 -4.34
N ILE A 104 -3.85 8.75 -3.87
CA ILE A 104 -4.28 7.48 -3.27
C ILE A 104 -4.58 7.74 -1.80
N SER A 105 -5.80 7.43 -1.39
CA SER A 105 -6.24 7.51 0.00
C SER A 105 -6.76 6.18 0.51
N LEU A 106 -6.86 6.06 1.83
CA LEU A 106 -7.20 4.82 2.52
C LEU A 106 -8.34 5.02 3.52
N THR A 107 -9.27 4.08 3.51
CA THR A 107 -10.34 3.96 4.51
C THR A 107 -10.28 2.56 5.11
N THR A 108 -10.39 2.46 6.44
CA THR A 108 -10.48 1.19 7.16
C THR A 108 -11.88 1.00 7.71
N SER A 109 -12.40 -0.23 7.73
CA SER A 109 -13.73 -0.52 8.31
C SER A 109 -13.78 -0.48 9.83
N ALA A 110 -12.63 -0.60 10.50
CA ALA A 110 -12.50 -0.64 11.95
C ALA A 110 -11.13 -0.09 12.38
N ALA A 111 -11.00 0.28 13.65
CA ALA A 111 -9.69 0.56 14.23
C ALA A 111 -8.86 -0.73 14.36
N GLY A 112 -7.55 -0.61 14.19
CA GLY A 112 -6.60 -1.72 14.22
C GLY A 112 -5.23 -1.27 13.73
N THR A 113 -4.18 -2.05 14.05
CA THR A 113 -2.85 -1.77 13.51
C THR A 113 -2.81 -2.28 12.07
N VAL A 114 -2.79 -1.35 11.11
CA VAL A 114 -2.66 -1.62 9.67
C VAL A 114 -1.32 -1.09 9.20
N ASN A 115 -0.53 -1.93 8.53
CA ASN A 115 0.65 -1.50 7.78
C ASN A 115 0.35 -1.61 6.30
N ILE A 116 0.69 -0.58 5.54
CA ILE A 116 0.55 -0.58 4.08
C ILE A 116 1.84 -0.12 3.45
N THR A 117 2.24 -0.85 2.41
CA THR A 117 3.34 -0.52 1.53
C THR A 117 2.82 -0.35 0.10
N LEU A 118 3.13 0.77 -0.55
CA LEU A 118 2.93 0.97 -1.99
C LEU A 118 4.29 1.01 -2.69
N LEU A 119 4.33 0.44 -3.89
CA LEU A 119 5.45 0.56 -4.82
C LEU A 119 4.96 1.11 -6.15
N GLY A 120 5.78 1.95 -6.77
CA GLY A 120 5.50 2.47 -8.09
C GLY A 120 6.42 3.62 -8.44
N TYR A 121 5.94 4.49 -9.32
CA TYR A 121 6.68 5.66 -9.80
C TYR A 121 5.71 6.80 -10.15
N GLU A 122 6.28 7.97 -10.47
CA GLU A 122 5.53 9.14 -10.91
C GLU A 122 6.09 9.70 -12.22
N LEU A 123 5.22 9.99 -13.20
CA LEU A 123 5.56 10.65 -14.47
C LEU A 123 4.74 11.92 -14.69
#